data_AF-A0A0J7YQ82-F1
#
_entry.id   AF-A0A0J7YQ82-F1
#
_cell.length_a   1.000
_cell.length_b   1.000
_cell.length_c   1.000
_cell.angle_alpha   90.00
_cell.angle_beta   90.00
_cell.angle_gamma   90.00
#
_symmetry.space_group_name_H-M   'P 1'
#
loop_
_entity.id
_entity.type
_entity.pdbx_description
1 polymer ?
#
loop_
_entity_poly.entity_id
_entity_poly.type
_entity_poly.pdbx_seq_one_letter_code
_entity_poly.pdbx_strand_id
1 'polypeptide(L)' 'IYSPVLKVTYKVEATRVEQRTDFDKLIVDVETKQAMRPRDAMASAGKTLVELFGLARELNIDAEGIDMGP' A
#
# COMPACT_ATOMS: atom_id res chain seq x y z
N ILE A 1 22.36 11.11 2.43
CA ILE A 1 20.93 10.71 2.46
C ILE A 1 20.49 10.29 1.05
N TYR A 2 20.15 9.02 0.85
CA TYR A 2 19.91 8.41 -0.47
C TYR A 2 18.44 8.39 -0.92
N SER A 3 17.49 8.61 -0.02
CA SER A 3 16.07 8.63 -0.40
C SER A 3 15.82 9.72 -1.46
N PRO A 4 15.16 9.37 -2.58
CA PRO A 4 14.69 10.36 -3.54
C PRO A 4 13.41 11.06 -3.08
N VAL A 5 12.71 10.54 -2.06
CA VAL A 5 11.52 11.14 -1.45
C VAL A 5 11.94 12.09 -0.33
N LEU A 6 11.41 13.32 -0.38
CA LEU A 6 11.69 14.40 0.57
C LEU A 6 10.67 14.45 1.69
N LYS A 7 9.38 14.39 1.35
CA LYS A 7 8.27 14.52 2.29
C LYS A 7 7.06 13.74 1.79
N VAL A 8 6.32 13.18 2.73
CA VAL A 8 5.03 12.56 2.48
C VAL A 8 4.05 13.04 3.54
N THR A 9 2.85 13.43 3.12
CA THR A 9 1.71 13.65 4.01
C THR A 9 0.51 12.88 3.50
N TYR A 10 -0.40 12.52 4.39
CA TYR A 10 -1.63 11.87 4.01
C TYR A 10 -2.80 12.44 4.81
N LYS A 11 -3.98 12.37 4.22
CA LYS A 11 -5.24 12.69 4.87
C LYS A 11 -6.30 11.69 4.44
N VAL A 12 -7.21 11.40 5.36
CA VAL A 12 -8.36 10.53 5.11
C VAL A 12 -9.61 11.38 5.30
N GLU A 13 -10.47 11.38 4.29
CA GLU A 13 -11.72 12.12 4.28
C GLU A 13 -12.88 11.16 4.07
N ALA A 14 -13.96 11.31 4.84
CA ALA A 14 -15.18 10.54 4.60
C ALA A 14 -15.72 10.86 3.19
N THR A 15 -16.10 9.84 2.44
CA THR A 15 -16.60 9.97 1.07
C THR A 15 -17.88 9.16 0.89
N ARG A 16 -18.82 9.75 0.16
CA ARG A 16 -20.05 9.06 -0.25
C ARG A 16 -19.81 8.42 -1.61
N VAL A 17 -20.06 7.11 -1.69
CA VAL A 17 -20.09 6.36 -2.94
C VAL A 17 -21.51 5.85 -3.11
N GLU A 18 -22.22 6.39 -4.11
CA GLU A 18 -23.64 6.13 -4.34
C GLU A 18 -24.49 6.43 -3.10
N GLN A 19 -25.19 5.43 -2.57
CA GLN A 19 -26.03 5.56 -1.37
C GLN A 19 -25.28 5.35 -0.06
N ARG A 20 -24.03 4.88 -0.11
CA ARG A 20 -23.20 4.55 1.06
C ARG A 20 -22.28 5.69 1.44
N THR A 21 -22.17 5.98 2.74
CA THR A 21 -21.36 7.07 3.30
C THR A 21 -20.17 6.59 4.13
N ASP A 22 -19.95 5.29 4.18
CA ASP A 22 -18.93 4.63 5.01
C ASP A 22 -17.63 4.34 4.26
N PHE A 23 -17.39 5.05 3.15
CA PHE A 23 -16.13 4.95 2.42
C PHE A 23 -15.16 6.03 2.85
N ASP A 24 -13.88 5.67 2.85
CA ASP A 24 -12.78 6.58 3.11
C ASP A 24 -12.07 6.94 1.81
N LYS A 25 -11.83 8.23 1.61
CA LYS A 25 -10.97 8.75 0.54
C LYS A 25 -9.60 9.08 1.12
N LEU A 26 -8.62 8.26 0.77
CA LEU A 26 -7.22 8.50 1.08
C LEU A 26 -6.61 9.45 0.05
N ILE A 27 -6.01 10.54 0.53
CA ILE A 27 -5.24 11.48 -0.29
C ILE A 27 -3.81 11.48 0.24
N VAL A 28 -2.86 11.21 -0.65
CA VAL A 28 -1.43 11.18 -0.33
C VAL A 28 -0.73 12.26 -1.15
N ASP A 29 0.03 13.12 -0.48
CA ASP A 29 0.88 14.12 -1.09
C ASP A 29 2.34 13.71 -0.93
N VAL A 30 3.07 13.71 -2.04
CA VAL A 30 4.43 13.16 -2.13
C VAL A 30 5.33 14.17 -2.81
N GLU A 31 6.34 14.61 -2.07
CA GLU A 31 7.38 15.50 -2.55
C GLU A 31 8.66 14.69 -2.80
N THR A 32 9.22 14.80 -4.00
CA THR A 32 10.44 14.09 -4.41
C THR A 32 11.52 15.05 -4.93
N LYS A 33 12.77 14.59 -4.88
CA LYS A 33 13.90 15.21 -5.57
C LYS A 33 13.73 15.05 -7.08
N GLN A 34 14.43 15.88 -7.86
CA GLN A 34 14.47 15.79 -9.33
C GLN A 34 14.90 14.42 -9.88
N ALA A 35 15.58 13.60 -9.07
CA ALA A 35 16.02 12.25 -9.45
C ALA A 35 14.87 11.25 -9.68
N MET A 36 13.65 11.53 -9.20
CA MET A 36 12.50 10.63 -9.34
C MET A 36 11.19 11.41 -9.37
N ARG A 37 10.22 11.00 -10.20
CA ARG A 37 8.89 11.61 -10.19
C ARG A 37 8.04 11.03 -9.05
N PRO A 38 7.14 11.80 -8.42
CA PRO A 38 6.29 11.30 -7.34
C PRO A 38 5.47 10.06 -7.72
N ARG A 39 4.95 10.01 -8.96
CA ARG A 39 4.20 8.86 -9.48
C ARG A 39 5.03 7.57 -9.52
N ASP A 40 6.33 7.69 -9.86
CA ASP A 40 7.23 6.54 -9.99
C ASP A 40 7.61 6.05 -8.58
N ALA A 41 7.79 6.97 -7.63
CA ALA A 41 7.96 6.65 -6.22
C ALA A 41 6.74 5.90 -5.65
N MET A 42 5.52 6.38 -5.95
CA MET A 42 4.28 5.71 -5.52
C MET A 42 4.11 4.32 -6.15
N ALA A 43 4.41 4.16 -7.44
CA ALA A 43 4.38 2.87 -8.10
C ALA A 43 5.40 1.89 -7.50
N SER A 44 6.62 2.37 -7.21
CA SER A 44 7.65 1.58 -6.55
C SER A 44 7.22 1.13 -5.16
N ALA A 45 6.62 2.03 -4.36
CA ALA A 45 6.11 1.69 -3.03
C ALA A 45 4.99 0.65 -3.10
N GLY A 46 4.06 0.80 -4.05
CA GLY A 46 3.00 -0.17 -4.29
C GLY A 46 3.54 -1.57 -4.64
N LYS A 47 4.54 -1.64 -5.53
CA LYS A 47 5.19 -2.91 -5.89
C LYS A 47 5.80 -3.60 -4.66
N THR A 48 6.59 -2.87 -3.88
CA THR A 48 7.21 -3.42 -2.66
C THR A 48 6.17 -3.90 -1.65
N LEU A 49 5.07 -3.18 -1.46
CA LEU A 49 3.98 -3.61 -0.57
C LEU A 49 3.32 -4.90 -1.05
N VAL A 50 3.02 -5.01 -2.34
CA VAL A 50 2.44 -6.24 -2.93
C VAL A 50 3.35 -7.44 -2.72
N GLU A 51 4.66 -7.28 -2.96
CA GLU A 51 5.64 -8.36 -2.74
C GLU A 51 5.67 -8.79 -1.27
N LEU A 52 5.69 -7.83 -0.33
CA LEU A 52 5.70 -8.13 1.10
C LEU A 52 4.43 -8.85 1.57
N PHE A 53 3.25 -8.39 1.16
CA PHE A 53 1.99 -9.08 1.48
C PHE A 53 1.87 -10.44 0.78
N GLY A 54 2.53 -10.61 -0.37
CA GLY A 54 2.65 -11.89 -1.06
C GLY A 54 3.27 -12.97 -0.16
N LEU A 55 4.36 -12.65 0.53
CA LEU A 55 5.02 -13.57 1.47
C LEU A 55 4.08 -14.02 2.59
N ALA A 56 3.33 -13.08 3.18
CA ALA A 56 2.37 -13.41 4.23
C ALA A 56 1.23 -14.30 3.70
N ARG A 57 0.77 -14.06 2.47
CA ARG A 57 -0.25 -14.89 1.82
C ARG A 57 0.25 -16.31 1.59
N GLU A 58 1.48 -16.47 1.13
CA GLU A 58 2.11 -17.79 0.90
C GLU A 58 2.19 -18.60 2.21
N LEU A 59 2.63 -17.98 3.30
CA LEU A 59 2.67 -18.62 4.62
C LEU A 59 1.30 -19.12 5.09
N ASN A 60 0.22 -18.37 4.82
CA ASN A 60 -1.12 -18.80 5.17
C ASN A 60 -1.58 -20.02 4.35
N ILE A 61 -1.27 -20.03 3.06
CA ILE A 61 -1.61 -21.16 2.17
C ILE A 61 -0.87 -22.44 2.62
N ASP A 62 0.41 -22.32 2.96
CA ASP A 62 1.20 -23.44 3.44
C ASP A 62 0.69 -23.98 4.78
N ALA A 63 0.17 -23.10 5.65
CA ALA A 63 -0.45 -23.49 6.92
C ALA A 63 -1.81 -24.19 6.74
N GLU A 64 -2.63 -23.77 5.76
CA GLU A 64 -3.90 -24.42 5.42
C GLU A 64 -3.69 -25.80 4.77
N GLY A 65 -2.52 -26.06 4.18
CA GLY A 65 -2.14 -27.35 3.61
C GLY A 65 -1.70 -28.43 4.62
N ILE A 66 -1.59 -28.09 5.91
CA ILE A 66 -1.32 -29.04 6.98
C ILE A 66 -2.67 -29.54 7.51
N ASP A 67 -3.17 -30.62 6.91
CA ASP A 67 -4.28 -31.39 7.46
C ASP A 67 -3.83 -31.94 8.83
N MET A 68 -4.21 -31.24 9.89
CA MET A 68 -4.15 -31.77 11.26
C MET A 68 -5.24 -32.83 11.34
N GLY A 69 -4.95 -34.01 10.80
CA GLY A 69 -5.71 -35.22 11.07
C GLY A 69 -5.83 -35.45 12.59
N PRO A 70 -6.82 -36.24 13.04
CA PRO A 70 -7.25 -36.30 14.43
C PRO A 70 -6.13 -36.63 15.43
#